data_AF-A0A3B0LZ86-F1
#
_entry.id   AF-A0A3B0LZ86-F1
#
_cell.length_a   1.000
_cell.length_b   1.000
_cell.length_c   1.000
_cell.angle_alpha   90.00
_cell.angle_beta   90.00
_cell.angle_gamma   90.00
#
_symmetry.space_group_name_H-M   'P 1'
#
loop_
_entity.id
_entity.type
_entity.pdbx_description
1 polymer ?
#
loop_
_entity_poly.entity_id
_entity_poly.type
_entity_poly.pdbx_seq_one_letter_code
_entity_poly.pdbx_strand_id
1 'polypeptide(L)' 'MKFEELPQNIQLIAANLLGELMKMSLPEKEQTKDLAYSIKSAFISLYESD' A
#
# COMPACT_ATOMS: atom_id res chain seq x y z
N MET A 1 -13.19 5.93 2.34
CA MET A 1 -12.99 4.84 1.36
C MET A 1 -12.13 3.75 1.97
N LYS A 2 -12.47 2.49 1.73
CA LYS A 2 -11.65 1.32 2.01
C LYS A 2 -10.74 1.02 0.81
N PHE A 3 -9.59 0.41 1.06
CA PHE A 3 -8.64 0.08 -0.01
C PHE A 3 -9.23 -0.87 -1.06
N GLU A 4 -10.07 -1.83 -0.64
CA GLU A 4 -10.78 -2.74 -1.55
C GLU A 4 -11.77 -2.04 -2.49
N GLU A 5 -12.13 -0.78 -2.22
CA GLU A 5 -13.01 0.05 -3.05
C GLU A 5 -12.24 0.82 -4.13
N LEU A 6 -10.90 0.84 -4.08
CA LEU A 6 -10.08 1.45 -5.13
C LEU A 6 -10.15 0.62 -6.43
N PRO A 7 -9.93 1.25 -7.61
CA PRO A 7 -9.84 0.51 -8.86
C PRO A 7 -8.79 -0.62 -8.80
N GLN A 8 -9.07 -1.75 -9.43
CA GLN A 8 -8.24 -2.96 -9.34
C GLN A 8 -6.78 -2.73 -9.77
N ASN A 9 -6.55 -1.88 -10.78
CA ASN A 9 -5.21 -1.49 -11.21
C ASN A 9 -4.43 -0.76 -10.10
N ILE A 10 -5.11 0.04 -9.27
CA ILE A 10 -4.50 0.77 -8.15
C ILE A 10 -4.16 -0.18 -7.01
N GLN A 11 -5.05 -1.12 -6.71
CA GLN A 11 -4.78 -2.16 -5.71
C GLN A 11 -3.54 -2.98 -6.09
N LEU A 12 -3.41 -3.35 -7.37
CA LEU A 12 -2.26 -4.07 -7.91
C LEU A 12 -0.97 -3.26 -7.81
N ILE A 13 -0.99 -1.97 -8.14
CA ILE A 13 0.18 -1.09 -8.03
C ILE A 13 0.66 -1.03 -6.57
N ALA A 14 -0.24 -0.84 -5.61
CA ALA A 14 0.12 -0.80 -4.19
C ALA A 14 0.69 -2.14 -3.69
N ALA A 15 0.11 -3.26 -4.11
CA ALA A 15 0.62 -4.60 -3.75
C ALA A 15 2.03 -4.85 -4.32
N ASN A 16 2.26 -4.48 -5.58
CA ASN A 16 3.57 -4.61 -6.22
C ASN A 16 4.61 -3.71 -5.55
N LEU A 17 4.25 -2.46 -5.25
CA LEU A 17 5.14 -1.52 -4.55
C LEU A 17 5.56 -2.05 -3.18
N LEU A 18 4.60 -2.57 -2.40
CA LEU A 18 4.88 -3.19 -1.11
C LEU A 18 5.82 -4.40 -1.27
N GLY A 19 5.58 -5.25 -2.27
CA GLY A 19 6.43 -6.40 -2.56
C GLY A 19 7.86 -6.04 -2.91
N GLU A 20 8.07 -5.00 -3.73
CA GLU A 20 9.41 -4.50 -4.06
C GLU A 20 10.13 -3.92 -2.84
N LEU A 21 9.42 -3.14 -2.02
CA LEU A 21 9.99 -2.57 -0.80
C LEU A 21 10.40 -3.65 0.21
N MET A 22 9.59 -4.71 0.37
CA MET A 22 9.95 -5.85 1.22
C MET A 22 11.21 -6.57 0.74
N LYS A 23 11.41 -6.70 -0.58
CA LYS A 23 12.61 -7.31 -1.15
C LYS A 23 13.87 -6.46 -0.91
N MET A 24 13.72 -5.14 -0.85
CA MET A 24 14.84 -4.22 -0.66
C MET A 24 15.33 -4.13 0.78
N SER A 25 14.45 -4.29 1.78
CA SER A 25 14.78 -3.98 3.17
C SER A 25 14.77 -5.17 4.14
N LEU A 26 14.37 -6.38 3.71
CA LEU A 26 14.13 -7.54 4.60
C LEU A 26 13.46 -7.11 5.93
N PRO A 27 12.38 -6.32 5.88
CA PRO A 27 11.86 -5.65 7.06
C PRO A 27 11.27 -6.66 8.03
N GLU A 28 11.41 -6.39 9.33
CA GLU A 28 10.74 -7.20 10.34
C GLU A 28 9.22 -7.13 10.15
N LYS A 29 8.50 -8.13 10.67
CA LYS A 29 7.05 -8.27 10.49
C LYS A 29 6.26 -7.02 10.91
N GLU A 30 6.71 -6.31 11.94
CA GLU A 30 6.09 -5.05 12.39
C GLU A 30 6.33 -3.92 11.40
N GLN A 31 7.57 -3.71 10.97
CA GLN A 31 7.93 -2.71 9.97
C GLN A 31 7.18 -2.93 8.64
N THR A 32 6.96 -4.20 8.31
CA THR A 32 6.18 -4.62 7.14
C THR A 32 4.71 -4.20 7.23
N LYS A 33 4.10 -4.32 8.42
CA LYS A 33 2.71 -3.91 8.66
C LYS A 33 2.57 -2.40 8.60
N ASP A 34 3.49 -1.67 9.23
CA ASP A 34 3.47 -0.21 9.22
C ASP A 34 3.61 0.31 7.80
N LEU A 35 4.52 -0.28 7.01
CA LEU A 35 4.70 0.06 5.61
C LEU A 35 3.44 -0.21 4.78
N ALA A 36 2.82 -1.39 4.95
CA ALA A 36 1.58 -1.72 4.27
C ALA A 36 0.45 -0.73 4.63
N TYR A 37 0.39 -0.30 5.90
CA TYR A 37 -0.57 0.70 6.35
C TYR A 37 -0.31 2.08 5.73
N SER A 38 0.96 2.52 5.68
CA SER A 38 1.34 3.78 5.06
C SER A 38 0.99 3.81 3.56
N ILE A 39 1.31 2.75 2.83
CA ILE A 39 0.97 2.62 1.41
C ILE A 39 -0.55 2.66 1.22
N LYS A 40 -1.29 1.87 2.01
CA LYS A 40 -2.76 1.86 1.97
C LYS A 40 -3.34 3.27 2.17
N SER A 41 -2.93 3.97 3.22
CA SER A 41 -3.45 5.30 3.54
C SER A 41 -3.11 6.32 2.46
N ALA A 42 -1.87 6.29 1.93
CA ALA A 42 -1.46 7.19 0.87
C ALA A 42 -2.32 7.03 -0.40
N PHE A 43 -2.59 5.79 -0.80
CA PHE A 43 -3.48 5.54 -1.94
C PHE A 43 -4.91 5.97 -1.66
N ILE A 44 -5.48 5.65 -0.49
CA ILE A 44 -6.84 6.11 -0.15
C ILE A 44 -6.94 7.64 -0.21
N SER A 45 -6.01 8.36 0.44
CA SER A 45 -6.03 9.83 0.48
C SER A 45 -5.89 10.47 -0.91
N LEU A 46 -5.15 9.84 -1.83
CA LEU A 46 -5.01 10.34 -3.20
C LEU A 46 -6.34 10.33 -3.96
N TYR A 47 -7.22 9.37 -3.67
CA TYR A 47 -8.50 9.18 -4.35
C TYR A 47 -9.72 9.70 -3.55
N GLU A 48 -9.53 10.08 -2.29
CA GLU A 48 -10.54 10.79 -1.49
C GLU A 48 -10.47 12.31 -1.64
N SER A 49 -9.40 12.83 -2.23
CA SER A 49 -9.19 14.29 -2.43
C SER A 49 -9.85 14.84 -3.70
N ASP A 50 -10.63 14.01 -4.41
CA ASP A 50 -11.44 14.36 -5.59
C ASP A 50 -12.95 14.21 -5.31
#